data_AF-A0A4Q4D414-F1
#
_entry.id   AF-A0A4Q4D414-F1
#
_cell.length_a   1.000
_cell.length_b   1.000
_cell.length_c   1.000
_cell.angle_alpha   90.00
_cell.angle_beta   90.00
_cell.angle_gamma   90.00
#
_symmetry.space_group_name_H-M   'P 1'
#
loop_
_entity.id
_entity.type
_entity.pdbx_description
1 polymer ?
#
loop_
_entity_poly.entity_id
_entity_poly.type
_entity_poly.pdbx_seq_one_letter_code
_entity_poly.pdbx_strand_id
1 'polypeptide(L)'
;MNRRLIALLLGGLVAATFVTSSGVTAAGDDVGAFNQKKTVTRETVDAFGNPTTVDSKDVTLKVDHTKNLQGRERVQVSWSGARVSAGRATNPYGENGLAQEYPMVILQCRGRDDSSLPAAKRISPETCWTSTRQQRSQMTDTSAAVWRLDPKADTADRGQVSGVKSLPKGCATPGAGSSVHLTPFRAANGKVYSACSADTMPPEAAVDGSFPAAEQSAFTGTNGKGETSFEVRSKIENESLGCDESTACSIVAIPIMGMSCERGTGELADTNAACRAKGQFEPGSSNFAGLGVDDAVSPLYWWAESNWDNRISVPITFGASPNVCTVLDTREPVGFYGSELMSQATLQWAPAYCLRKDRFKFQHNVQPDQASFTLMEQKEVPGAFVSSAQEDTGDDTGSPEYAPTAVTGFAVSYVVDKPDNAGEKTDVKLNARLLAKLLTQSYPASSLGKGHPGLGDNPLSINLDPEFKALNPGLDSTSREAAAVVMSLSESSDVIKALTQYFTTDPEASAFIAGQADPWGMKVNPSYKDISLPVSEWPLLDEYIPTVTDECLRENNTTPYLPRLAAPVTSFRKIAEAVLDAWPLAQTKCSGDGKQIPFVLGRL
;
A
#
# COMPACT_ATOMS: atom_id res chain seq x y z
N MET A 1 36.54 21.73 -77.39
CA MET A 1 36.74 20.98 -76.13
C MET A 1 35.55 21.29 -75.24
N ASN A 2 34.76 20.28 -74.86
CA ASN A 2 33.45 20.38 -74.20
C ASN A 2 33.45 21.26 -72.93
N ARG A 3 32.36 22.02 -72.73
CA ARG A 3 31.62 21.99 -71.45
C ARG A 3 30.16 22.45 -71.61
N ARG A 4 29.29 21.51 -71.25
CA ARG A 4 27.84 21.60 -71.06
C ARG A 4 27.49 22.22 -69.70
N LEU A 5 26.30 22.83 -69.67
CA LEU A 5 25.25 22.91 -68.63
C LEU A 5 25.64 22.89 -67.14
N ILE A 6 24.98 23.74 -66.35
CA ILE A 6 24.06 23.32 -65.27
C ILE A 6 23.06 24.45 -65.01
N ALA A 7 21.77 24.09 -65.06
CA ALA A 7 20.63 24.88 -64.68
C ALA A 7 20.52 24.93 -63.14
N LEU A 8 20.27 26.12 -62.60
CA LEU A 8 19.94 26.33 -61.19
C LEU A 8 18.52 25.84 -60.90
N LEU A 9 18.41 24.79 -60.08
CA LEU A 9 17.17 24.31 -59.48
C LEU A 9 16.94 25.04 -58.15
N LEU A 10 15.75 25.61 -58.02
CA LEU A 10 15.18 26.10 -56.77
C LEU A 10 15.08 24.96 -55.75
N GLY A 11 15.70 25.14 -54.59
CA GLY A 11 15.42 24.37 -53.37
C GLY A 11 15.17 25.35 -52.23
N GLY A 12 13.91 25.70 -51.99
CA GLY A 12 13.51 26.50 -50.84
C GLY A 12 13.59 25.65 -49.57
N LEU A 13 14.59 25.92 -48.72
CA LEU A 13 14.58 25.48 -47.33
C LEU A 13 13.56 26.33 -46.57
N VAL A 14 12.43 25.74 -46.18
CA VAL A 14 11.62 26.25 -45.07
C VAL A 14 12.35 25.85 -43.79
N ALA A 15 13.15 26.76 -43.25
CA ALA A 15 13.69 26.61 -41.91
C ALA A 15 12.53 26.80 -40.91
N ALA A 16 12.01 25.70 -40.38
CA ALA A 16 11.15 25.73 -39.21
C ALA A 16 11.97 26.25 -38.03
N THR A 17 11.86 27.56 -37.74
CA THR A 17 12.28 28.13 -36.47
C THR A 17 11.40 27.52 -35.38
N PHE A 18 11.88 26.42 -34.78
CA PHE A 18 11.43 25.99 -33.46
C PHE A 18 11.76 27.14 -32.50
N VAL A 19 10.75 27.95 -32.19
CA VAL A 19 10.77 28.78 -30.98
C VAL A 19 10.78 27.78 -29.84
N THR A 20 11.98 27.49 -29.33
CA THR A 20 12.15 26.80 -28.06
C THR A 20 11.52 27.70 -27.01
N SER A 21 10.25 27.42 -26.68
CA SER A 21 9.63 27.93 -25.46
C SER A 21 10.62 27.63 -24.34
N SER A 22 11.19 28.68 -23.77
CA SER A 22 12.09 28.57 -22.63
C SER A 22 11.38 27.70 -21.62
N GLY A 23 11.92 26.50 -21.39
CA GLY A 23 11.36 25.55 -20.46
C GLY A 23 11.16 26.29 -19.14
N VAL A 24 9.90 26.38 -18.71
CA VAL A 24 9.62 26.50 -17.30
C VAL A 24 10.19 25.21 -16.71
N THR A 25 11.47 25.22 -16.33
CA THR A 25 11.94 24.28 -15.32
C THR A 25 11.05 24.57 -14.13
N ALA A 26 10.07 23.71 -13.91
CA ALA A 26 9.43 23.59 -12.61
C ALA A 26 10.57 23.60 -11.60
N ALA A 27 10.61 24.63 -10.75
CA ALA A 27 11.45 24.56 -9.57
C ALA A 27 11.08 23.23 -8.94
N GLY A 28 12.02 22.28 -8.88
CA GLY A 28 11.75 20.99 -8.27
C GLY A 28 11.24 21.28 -6.88
N ASP A 29 9.95 21.05 -6.65
CA ASP A 29 9.36 21.24 -5.34
C ASP A 29 10.22 20.40 -4.39
N ASP A 30 10.78 21.03 -3.35
CA ASP A 30 11.47 20.31 -2.29
C ASP A 30 10.45 19.40 -1.62
N VAL A 31 10.33 18.17 -2.13
CA VAL A 31 9.44 17.10 -1.65
C VAL A 31 9.75 16.70 -0.21
N GLY A 32 10.82 17.25 0.38
CA GLY A 32 11.21 17.03 1.76
C GLY A 32 11.82 15.66 1.98
N ALA A 33 12.69 15.20 1.07
CA ALA A 33 13.45 13.98 1.29
C ALA A 33 14.16 14.04 2.65
N PHE A 34 14.06 12.98 3.44
CA PHE A 34 14.57 12.91 4.81
C PHE A 34 15.74 11.94 4.89
N ASN A 35 16.74 12.28 5.71
CA ASN A 35 17.88 11.40 6.00
C ASN A 35 18.41 11.70 7.42
N GLN A 36 18.41 10.70 8.30
CA GLN A 36 18.98 10.83 9.64
C GLN A 36 19.76 9.58 10.02
N LYS A 37 20.94 9.79 10.62
CA LYS A 37 21.73 8.74 11.26
C LYS A 37 21.58 8.85 12.78
N LYS A 38 21.38 7.71 13.45
CA LYS A 38 21.30 7.60 14.91
C LYS A 38 22.01 6.33 15.39
N THR A 39 22.79 6.47 16.45
CA THR A 39 23.32 5.31 17.17
C THR A 39 22.26 4.82 18.14
N VAL A 40 21.93 3.54 18.06
CA VAL A 40 20.94 2.85 18.90
C VAL A 40 21.65 1.78 19.71
N THR A 41 21.25 1.59 20.96
CA THR A 41 21.94 0.70 21.89
C THR A 41 20.97 -0.19 22.67
N ARG A 42 21.49 -1.33 23.14
CA ARG A 42 20.90 -2.15 24.19
C ARG A 42 21.89 -2.26 25.33
N GLU A 43 21.42 -2.04 26.55
CA GLU A 43 22.27 -2.07 27.74
C GLU A 43 21.76 -3.08 28.77
N THR A 44 22.66 -3.59 29.60
CA THR A 44 22.28 -4.38 30.77
C THR A 44 23.06 -3.93 31.98
N VAL A 45 22.45 -3.98 33.15
CA VAL A 45 23.10 -3.66 34.41
C VAL A 45 23.80 -4.91 34.95
N ASP A 46 25.09 -4.82 35.24
CA ASP A 46 25.88 -5.94 35.74
C ASP A 46 25.57 -6.29 37.21
N ALA A 47 26.32 -7.24 37.78
CA ALA A 47 26.12 -7.67 39.16
C ALA A 47 26.41 -6.56 40.20
N PHE A 48 27.16 -5.52 39.82
CA PHE A 48 27.62 -4.42 40.65
C PHE A 48 26.81 -3.13 40.45
N GLY A 49 25.80 -3.15 39.58
CA GLY A 49 24.96 -1.98 39.30
C GLY A 49 25.48 -1.09 38.17
N ASN A 50 26.51 -1.52 37.42
CA ASN A 50 27.05 -0.72 36.32
C ASN A 50 26.36 -1.06 34.99
N PRO A 51 25.94 -0.05 34.19
CA PRO A 51 25.43 -0.29 32.85
C PRO A 51 26.55 -0.81 31.94
N THR A 52 26.25 -1.81 31.14
CA THR A 52 27.13 -2.42 30.14
C THR A 52 26.40 -2.52 28.81
N THR A 53 26.94 -1.92 27.76
CA THR A 53 26.39 -2.03 26.40
C THR A 53 26.53 -3.46 25.88
N VAL A 54 25.41 -4.07 25.55
CA VAL A 54 25.33 -5.43 24.99
C VAL A 54 25.40 -5.40 23.47
N ASP A 55 24.77 -4.39 22.84
CA ASP A 55 24.76 -4.19 21.40
C ASP A 55 24.65 -2.70 21.08
N SER A 56 25.23 -2.29 19.95
CA SER A 56 25.22 -0.91 19.46
C SER A 56 25.25 -0.91 17.94
N LYS A 57 24.38 -0.09 17.32
CA LYS A 57 24.21 0.00 15.88
C LYS A 57 24.07 1.44 15.43
N ASP A 58 24.72 1.76 14.32
CA ASP A 58 24.56 3.04 13.63
C ASP A 58 23.49 2.89 12.53
N VAL A 59 22.26 3.27 12.84
CA VAL A 59 21.13 3.18 11.91
C VAL A 59 20.99 4.49 11.14
N THR A 60 20.96 4.39 9.82
CA THR A 60 20.61 5.50 8.93
C THR A 60 19.24 5.24 8.33
N LEU A 61 18.28 6.14 8.55
CA LEU A 61 16.93 6.10 7.99
C LEU A 61 16.79 7.15 6.90
N LYS A 62 16.12 6.79 5.80
CA LYS A 62 15.74 7.68 4.71
C LYS A 62 14.27 7.54 4.38
N VAL A 63 13.65 8.67 4.03
CA VAL A 63 12.32 8.72 3.44
C VAL A 63 12.41 9.58 2.18
N ASP A 64 11.86 9.10 1.08
CA ASP A 64 11.98 9.71 -0.24
C ASP A 64 11.26 11.07 -0.34
N HIS A 65 10.09 11.22 0.29
CA HIS A 65 9.37 12.49 0.39
C HIS A 65 8.53 12.56 1.68
N THR A 66 8.28 13.78 2.18
CA THR A 66 7.60 13.99 3.47
C THR A 66 6.61 15.17 3.48
N LYS A 67 6.57 15.98 2.41
CA LYS A 67 5.76 17.19 2.38
C LYS A 67 4.58 17.07 1.43
N ASN A 68 3.50 17.76 1.78
CA ASN A 68 2.28 17.87 0.97
C ASN A 68 1.64 16.53 0.63
N LEU A 69 1.79 15.56 1.54
CA LEU A 69 1.31 14.20 1.37
C LEU A 69 -0.23 14.18 1.26
N GLN A 70 -0.73 13.18 0.54
CA GLN A 70 -2.15 12.84 0.46
C GLN A 70 -2.50 11.70 1.43
N GLY A 71 -3.78 11.63 1.82
CA GLY A 71 -4.28 10.47 2.55
C GLY A 71 -4.07 9.19 1.73
N ARG A 72 -3.56 8.15 2.38
CA ARG A 72 -3.17 6.85 1.78
C ARG A 72 -2.02 6.89 0.79
N GLU A 73 -1.27 7.99 0.73
CA GLU A 73 -0.03 8.02 -0.03
C GLU A 73 1.00 7.09 0.62
N ARG A 74 1.74 6.36 -0.19
CA ARG A 74 2.83 5.49 0.27
C ARG A 74 4.16 6.19 0.07
N VAL A 75 4.89 6.39 1.16
CA VAL A 75 6.27 6.89 1.12
C VAL A 75 7.26 5.72 1.20
N GLN A 76 8.39 5.82 0.51
CA GLN A 76 9.43 4.80 0.57
C GLN A 76 10.34 5.05 1.76
N VAL A 77 10.25 4.18 2.76
CA VAL A 77 11.10 4.20 3.95
C VAL A 77 12.21 3.17 3.78
N SER A 78 13.47 3.59 3.87
CA SER A 78 14.62 2.68 3.79
C SER A 78 15.62 2.94 4.90
N TRP A 79 16.32 1.90 5.32
CA TRP A 79 17.35 2.01 6.35
C TRP A 79 18.55 1.10 6.10
N SER A 80 19.66 1.45 6.75
CA SER A 80 20.88 0.66 6.79
C SER A 80 21.54 0.70 8.15
N GLY A 81 22.24 -0.37 8.52
CA GLY A 81 23.00 -0.50 9.76
C GLY A 81 22.19 -1.03 10.95
N ALA A 82 20.91 -1.34 10.75
CA ALA A 82 20.07 -1.98 11.78
C ALA A 82 20.47 -3.44 11.99
N ARG A 83 20.03 -4.00 13.13
CA ARG A 83 20.21 -5.43 13.43
C ARG A 83 19.39 -6.26 12.45
N VAL A 84 19.97 -7.37 11.98
CA VAL A 84 19.28 -8.32 11.09
C VAL A 84 18.10 -8.92 11.85
N SER A 85 16.91 -8.86 11.24
CA SER A 85 15.70 -9.45 11.83
C SER A 85 15.75 -10.97 11.75
N ALA A 86 15.19 -11.65 12.75
CA ALA A 86 15.13 -13.10 12.85
C ALA A 86 13.68 -13.56 13.07
N GLY A 87 13.38 -14.81 12.74
CA GLY A 87 12.02 -15.35 12.89
C GLY A 87 10.97 -14.50 12.18
N ARG A 88 11.25 -14.05 10.95
CA ARG A 88 10.38 -13.09 10.22
C ARG A 88 8.96 -13.64 10.08
N ALA A 89 7.99 -12.89 10.57
CA ALA A 89 6.57 -13.19 10.41
C ALA A 89 6.20 -13.25 8.92
N THR A 90 5.17 -14.02 8.58
CA THR A 90 4.61 -14.06 7.21
C THR A 90 3.95 -12.75 6.79
N ASN A 91 3.46 -11.98 7.77
CA ASN A 91 2.81 -10.71 7.55
C ASN A 91 3.38 -9.69 8.56
N PRO A 92 4.11 -8.65 8.12
CA PRO A 92 4.72 -7.66 9.02
C PRO A 92 3.74 -6.60 9.54
N TYR A 93 2.47 -6.61 9.12
CA TYR A 93 1.48 -5.58 9.45
C TYR A 93 0.70 -5.92 10.73
N GLY A 94 0.34 -4.89 11.50
CA GLY A 94 -0.58 -5.04 12.64
C GLY A 94 -0.11 -6.04 13.70
N GLU A 95 -1.04 -6.79 14.28
CA GLU A 95 -0.74 -7.85 15.26
C GLU A 95 -0.01 -9.06 14.65
N ASN A 96 -0.19 -9.32 13.35
CA ASN A 96 0.49 -10.43 12.67
C ASN A 96 2.01 -10.21 12.63
N GLY A 97 2.43 -8.94 12.61
CA GLY A 97 3.84 -8.54 12.67
C GLY A 97 4.50 -8.74 14.03
N LEU A 98 3.78 -9.19 15.07
CA LEU A 98 4.34 -9.31 16.42
C LEU A 98 5.23 -10.56 16.63
N ALA A 99 5.01 -11.62 15.85
CA ALA A 99 5.69 -12.91 15.99
C ALA A 99 7.05 -12.94 15.25
N GLN A 100 7.93 -11.98 15.56
CA GLN A 100 9.28 -11.89 15.00
C GLN A 100 10.27 -11.18 15.93
N GLU A 101 11.56 -11.24 15.61
CA GLU A 101 12.65 -10.72 16.44
C GLU A 101 13.46 -9.65 15.70
N TYR A 102 13.80 -8.57 16.44
CA TYR A 102 14.56 -7.43 15.95
C TYR A 102 14.01 -6.76 14.66
N PRO A 103 12.70 -6.50 14.52
CA PRO A 103 12.18 -5.73 13.39
C PRO A 103 12.51 -4.23 13.49
N MET A 104 12.31 -3.53 12.39
CA MET A 104 12.13 -2.08 12.37
C MET A 104 10.64 -1.79 12.52
N VAL A 105 10.20 -1.28 13.68
CA VAL A 105 8.79 -0.89 13.86
C VAL A 105 8.57 0.49 13.26
N ILE A 106 7.59 0.64 12.38
CA ILE A 106 7.27 1.90 11.68
C ILE A 106 5.82 2.25 11.98
N LEU A 107 5.64 3.40 12.64
CA LEU A 107 4.34 3.92 13.09
C LEU A 107 4.12 5.32 12.53
N GLN A 108 2.85 5.74 12.45
CA GLN A 108 2.51 7.14 12.29
C GLN A 108 2.06 7.71 13.64
N CYS A 109 2.63 8.85 14.04
CA CYS A 109 2.34 9.48 15.32
C CYS A 109 1.96 10.95 15.16
N ARG A 110 1.01 11.40 15.98
CA ARG A 110 0.69 12.84 16.08
C ARG A 110 1.76 13.55 16.91
N GLY A 111 2.22 14.70 16.43
CA GLY A 111 3.21 15.57 17.08
C GLY A 111 4.54 15.64 16.33
N ARG A 112 5.52 16.31 16.95
CA ARG A 112 6.91 16.40 16.49
C ARG A 112 7.85 15.90 17.60
N ASP A 113 9.00 15.37 17.21
CA ASP A 113 10.07 15.01 18.16
C ASP A 113 10.95 16.23 18.45
N ASP A 114 10.42 17.16 19.23
CA ASP A 114 11.09 18.40 19.60
C ASP A 114 10.80 18.72 21.08
N SER A 115 11.85 18.69 21.89
CA SER A 115 11.77 18.90 23.34
C SER A 115 11.37 20.32 23.73
N SER A 116 11.51 21.30 22.82
CA SER A 116 11.08 22.69 23.04
C SER A 116 9.57 22.88 22.97
N LEU A 117 8.84 21.91 22.39
CA LEU A 117 7.40 21.98 22.25
C LEU A 117 6.66 21.62 23.56
N PRO A 118 5.43 22.12 23.77
CA PRO A 118 4.57 21.62 24.84
C PRO A 118 4.34 20.11 24.71
N ALA A 119 4.20 19.40 25.84
CA ALA A 119 4.04 17.93 25.84
C ALA A 119 2.89 17.45 24.93
N ALA A 120 1.78 18.19 24.85
CA ALA A 120 0.65 17.87 23.98
C ALA A 120 0.95 17.93 22.47
N LYS A 121 2.05 18.58 22.05
CA LYS A 121 2.50 18.66 20.66
C LYS A 121 3.71 17.76 20.36
N ARG A 122 4.22 17.06 21.39
CA ARG A 122 5.33 16.13 21.25
C ARG A 122 4.82 14.74 20.87
N ILE A 123 5.64 14.00 20.13
CA ILE A 123 5.38 12.57 19.97
C ILE A 123 5.60 11.84 21.30
N SER A 124 4.80 10.81 21.53
CA SER A 124 4.93 9.87 22.63
C SER A 124 4.31 8.54 22.20
N PRO A 125 4.55 7.43 22.92
CA PRO A 125 3.84 6.18 22.64
C PRO A 125 2.31 6.36 22.62
N GLU A 126 1.78 7.28 23.44
CA GLU A 126 0.34 7.58 23.51
C GLU A 126 -0.21 8.31 22.27
N THR A 127 0.64 8.90 21.42
CA THR A 127 0.21 9.60 20.20
C THR A 127 0.49 8.83 18.91
N CYS A 128 1.08 7.64 19.02
CA CYS A 128 1.37 6.74 17.91
C CYS A 128 0.22 5.78 17.64
N TRP A 129 -0.17 5.66 16.37
CA TRP A 129 -1.25 4.77 15.94
C TRP A 129 -0.80 3.30 15.87
N THR A 130 -1.68 2.41 16.32
CA THR A 130 -1.61 0.95 16.14
C THR A 130 -3.04 0.40 16.08
N SER A 131 -3.27 -0.65 15.30
CA SER A 131 -4.61 -1.13 14.98
C SER A 131 -5.15 -2.16 15.98
N THR A 132 -4.32 -2.66 16.90
CA THR A 132 -4.71 -3.70 17.89
C THR A 132 -4.26 -3.37 19.31
N ARG A 133 -4.91 -3.99 20.32
CA ARG A 133 -4.53 -3.82 21.72
C ARG A 133 -3.21 -4.51 22.06
N GLN A 134 -2.89 -5.61 21.37
CA GLN A 134 -1.70 -6.43 21.61
C GLN A 134 -0.42 -5.67 21.31
N GLN A 135 -0.47 -4.69 20.40
CA GLN A 135 0.66 -3.80 20.14
C GLN A 135 0.84 -2.74 21.22
N ARG A 136 -0.10 -2.56 22.16
CA ARG A 136 -0.09 -1.43 23.11
C ARG A 136 0.00 -1.84 24.57
N SER A 137 -0.73 -2.88 24.96
CA SER A 137 -0.95 -3.20 26.37
C SER A 137 -0.75 -4.67 26.64
N GLN A 138 0.03 -4.98 27.67
CA GLN A 138 0.36 -6.34 28.07
C GLN A 138 -0.21 -6.66 29.45
N MET A 139 -0.75 -7.86 29.59
CA MET A 139 -1.03 -8.49 30.88
C MET A 139 -0.43 -9.89 30.82
N THR A 140 0.57 -10.14 31.65
CA THR A 140 1.29 -11.41 31.67
C THR A 140 1.77 -11.75 33.08
N ASP A 141 2.31 -12.94 33.25
CA ASP A 141 2.95 -13.34 34.50
C ASP A 141 4.18 -12.48 34.78
N THR A 142 4.48 -12.26 36.05
CA THR A 142 5.57 -11.37 36.48
C THR A 142 6.93 -11.80 35.94
N SER A 143 7.15 -13.12 35.78
CA SER A 143 8.35 -13.67 35.16
C SER A 143 8.51 -13.32 33.67
N ALA A 144 7.42 -13.01 32.97
CA ALA A 144 7.42 -12.57 31.57
C ALA A 144 7.29 -11.05 31.40
N ALA A 145 7.05 -10.31 32.49
CA ALA A 145 6.86 -8.85 32.49
C ALA A 145 8.18 -8.08 32.37
N VAL A 146 8.91 -8.28 31.28
CA VAL A 146 10.29 -7.79 31.10
C VAL A 146 10.42 -6.27 31.14
N TRP A 147 9.35 -5.51 30.82
CA TRP A 147 9.33 -4.05 30.91
C TRP A 147 9.57 -3.54 32.33
N ARG A 148 9.26 -4.34 33.36
CA ARG A 148 9.51 -3.97 34.77
C ARG A 148 10.99 -3.89 35.12
N LEU A 149 11.85 -4.43 34.25
CA LEU A 149 13.30 -4.37 34.35
C LEU A 149 13.93 -3.33 33.42
N ASP A 150 13.16 -2.46 32.76
CA ASP A 150 13.75 -1.41 31.92
C ASP A 150 14.48 -0.36 32.78
N PRO A 151 15.82 -0.21 32.69
CA PRO A 151 16.58 0.79 33.45
C PRO A 151 16.22 2.23 33.08
N LYS A 152 15.66 2.44 31.88
CA LYS A 152 15.33 3.77 31.38
C LYS A 152 13.94 4.23 31.80
N ALA A 153 13.06 3.29 32.15
CA ALA A 153 11.74 3.58 32.66
C ALA A 153 11.79 4.15 34.08
N ASP A 154 10.86 5.03 34.41
CA ASP A 154 10.72 5.54 35.77
C ASP A 154 10.22 4.44 36.74
N THR A 155 10.27 4.72 38.04
CA THR A 155 9.84 3.73 39.06
C THR A 155 8.36 3.36 38.95
N ALA A 156 7.50 4.27 38.51
CA ALA A 156 6.07 3.99 38.36
C ALA A 156 5.85 3.03 37.18
N ASP A 157 6.59 3.19 36.10
CA ASP A 157 6.48 2.35 34.90
C ASP A 157 7.08 0.95 35.06
N ARG A 158 7.84 0.74 36.14
CA ARG A 158 8.36 -0.57 36.55
C ARG A 158 7.48 -1.30 37.59
N GLY A 159 6.38 -0.68 38.00
CA GLY A 159 5.41 -1.25 38.94
C GLY A 159 4.63 -2.44 38.36
N GLN A 160 3.88 -3.13 39.23
CA GLN A 160 2.98 -4.22 38.82
C GLN A 160 1.85 -3.74 37.91
N VAL A 161 1.40 -2.49 38.10
CA VAL A 161 0.51 -1.75 37.21
C VAL A 161 1.32 -0.55 36.70
N SER A 162 1.55 -0.46 35.39
CA SER A 162 2.33 0.61 34.78
C SER A 162 1.70 1.21 33.52
N GLY A 163 2.26 2.34 33.05
CA GLY A 163 1.77 3.12 31.91
C GLY A 163 0.53 3.97 32.19
N VAL A 164 -0.11 3.78 33.35
CA VAL A 164 -1.23 4.59 33.85
C VAL A 164 -1.11 4.82 35.35
N LYS A 165 -1.61 5.98 35.82
CA LYS A 165 -1.66 6.27 37.27
C LYS A 165 -2.60 5.35 38.05
N SER A 166 -3.67 4.91 37.41
CA SER A 166 -4.67 4.00 37.96
C SER A 166 -5.34 3.25 36.82
N LEU A 167 -5.66 1.97 37.02
CA LEU A 167 -6.34 1.17 36.01
C LEU A 167 -7.70 1.78 35.64
N PRO A 168 -7.94 2.09 34.35
CA PRO A 168 -9.24 2.55 33.88
C PRO A 168 -10.33 1.49 34.11
N LYS A 169 -11.57 1.96 34.28
CA LYS A 169 -12.73 1.07 34.38
C LYS A 169 -12.83 0.18 33.13
N GLY A 170 -13.02 -1.12 33.33
CA GLY A 170 -13.11 -2.11 32.25
C GLY A 170 -11.79 -2.80 31.91
N CYS A 171 -10.65 -2.31 32.41
CA CYS A 171 -9.38 -3.01 32.30
C CYS A 171 -9.22 -4.06 33.40
N ALA A 172 -8.65 -5.21 33.05
CA ALA A 172 -8.39 -6.28 34.01
C ALA A 172 -7.35 -5.85 35.07
N THR A 173 -7.59 -6.22 36.33
CA THR A 173 -6.64 -6.01 37.43
C THR A 173 -5.70 -7.21 37.51
N PRO A 174 -4.36 -7.00 37.62
CA PRO A 174 -3.43 -8.12 37.73
C PRO A 174 -3.60 -8.84 39.07
N GLY A 175 -3.50 -10.17 39.06
CA GLY A 175 -3.38 -10.97 40.29
C GLY A 175 -1.98 -10.85 40.90
N ALA A 176 -1.77 -11.43 42.09
CA ALA A 176 -0.51 -11.34 42.83
C ALA A 176 0.74 -11.84 42.06
N GLY A 177 0.57 -12.75 41.09
CA GLY A 177 1.65 -13.28 40.25
C GLY A 177 1.78 -12.61 38.88
N SER A 178 0.92 -11.67 38.53
CA SER A 178 0.85 -11.08 37.19
C SER A 178 1.15 -9.58 37.23
N SER A 179 1.51 -9.02 36.08
CA SER A 179 1.77 -7.60 35.90
C SER A 179 1.04 -7.10 34.66
N VAL A 180 0.67 -5.82 34.65
CA VAL A 180 0.00 -5.15 33.53
C VAL A 180 0.70 -3.84 33.19
N HIS A 181 0.91 -3.61 31.91
CA HIS A 181 1.28 -2.30 31.36
C HIS A 181 0.22 -1.88 30.35
N LEU A 182 -0.28 -0.66 30.47
CA LEU A 182 -1.18 -0.06 29.48
C LEU A 182 -0.45 1.05 28.74
N THR A 183 -0.51 1.06 27.41
CA THR A 183 -0.13 2.22 26.60
C THR A 183 -1.38 2.84 25.98
N PRO A 184 -2.07 3.77 26.68
CA PRO A 184 -3.28 4.39 26.14
C PRO A 184 -3.02 5.07 24.79
N PHE A 185 -4.06 5.27 24.00
CA PHE A 185 -4.00 6.13 22.82
C PHE A 185 -4.78 7.42 23.07
N ARG A 186 -4.11 8.57 22.91
CA ARG A 186 -4.74 9.89 23.00
C ARG A 186 -5.14 10.35 21.60
N ALA A 187 -6.42 10.39 21.33
CA ALA A 187 -6.94 10.89 20.06
C ALA A 187 -6.82 12.41 19.92
N ALA A 188 -6.91 12.90 18.69
CA ALA A 188 -6.77 14.32 18.37
C ALA A 188 -7.86 15.19 19.03
N ASN A 189 -9.06 14.62 19.22
CA ASN A 189 -10.16 15.24 19.94
C ASN A 189 -10.01 15.22 21.48
N GLY A 190 -8.88 14.71 22.01
CA GLY A 190 -8.58 14.65 23.43
C GLY A 190 -9.14 13.41 24.16
N LYS A 191 -9.95 12.57 23.50
CA LYS A 191 -10.41 11.30 24.06
C LYS A 191 -9.23 10.36 24.28
N VAL A 192 -9.20 9.71 25.44
CA VAL A 192 -8.19 8.72 25.80
C VAL A 192 -8.81 7.33 25.71
N TYR A 193 -8.24 6.50 24.86
CA TYR A 193 -8.57 5.09 24.70
C TYR A 193 -7.59 4.28 25.53
N SER A 194 -8.08 3.52 26.52
CA SER A 194 -7.22 2.77 27.44
C SER A 194 -6.50 1.60 26.78
N ALA A 195 -6.97 1.15 25.62
CA ALA A 195 -6.34 0.10 24.81
C ALA A 195 -6.04 -1.20 25.59
N CYS A 196 -6.92 -1.57 26.53
CA CYS A 196 -6.76 -2.77 27.37
C CYS A 196 -7.62 -3.95 26.89
N SER A 197 -8.52 -3.71 25.94
CA SER A 197 -9.38 -4.65 25.23
C SER A 197 -9.74 -4.09 23.85
N ALA A 198 -10.30 -4.91 22.96
CA ALA A 198 -10.79 -4.46 21.66
C ALA A 198 -11.82 -3.32 21.79
N ASP A 199 -12.76 -3.42 22.75
CA ASP A 199 -13.81 -2.41 22.99
C ASP A 199 -13.28 -1.07 23.53
N THR A 200 -12.03 -1.03 23.98
CA THR A 200 -11.40 0.18 24.52
C THR A 200 -10.37 0.79 23.57
N MET A 201 -10.31 0.29 22.34
CA MET A 201 -9.57 0.89 21.23
C MET A 201 -10.42 1.95 20.51
N PRO A 202 -9.79 2.84 19.72
CA PRO A 202 -10.52 3.67 18.76
C PRO A 202 -11.40 2.84 17.82
N PRO A 203 -12.58 3.32 17.39
CA PRO A 203 -13.45 2.60 16.45
C PRO A 203 -12.77 2.18 15.14
N GLU A 204 -11.79 2.95 14.69
CA GLU A 204 -11.01 2.71 13.48
C GLU A 204 -9.91 1.64 13.70
N ALA A 205 -9.63 1.28 14.95
CA ALA A 205 -8.66 0.24 15.32
C ALA A 205 -9.37 -1.10 15.50
N ALA A 206 -9.38 -1.90 14.43
CA ALA A 206 -9.84 -3.28 14.44
C ALA A 206 -9.01 -4.11 13.46
N VAL A 207 -8.85 -5.41 13.75
CA VAL A 207 -8.17 -6.37 12.85
C VAL A 207 -8.88 -6.46 11.50
N ASP A 208 -10.21 -6.28 11.51
CA ASP A 208 -11.09 -6.19 10.33
C ASP A 208 -11.64 -4.76 10.12
N GLY A 209 -10.87 -3.75 10.52
CA GLY A 209 -11.24 -2.34 10.32
C GLY A 209 -11.46 -1.99 8.85
N SER A 210 -12.11 -0.85 8.58
CA SER A 210 -12.39 -0.40 7.21
C SER A 210 -11.15 -0.25 6.33
N PHE A 211 -9.97 -0.10 6.95
CA PHE A 211 -8.69 -0.12 6.28
C PHE A 211 -7.77 -1.13 6.98
N PRO A 212 -6.90 -1.86 6.24
CA PRO A 212 -5.89 -2.74 6.83
C PRO A 212 -4.98 -2.01 7.82
N ALA A 213 -4.23 -2.74 8.65
CA ALA A 213 -3.21 -2.13 9.49
C ALA A 213 -2.14 -1.43 8.64
N ALA A 214 -1.89 -0.14 8.90
CA ALA A 214 -0.83 0.61 8.20
C ALA A 214 0.51 0.54 8.93
N GLU A 215 0.49 0.29 10.25
CA GLU A 215 1.69 0.11 11.03
C GLU A 215 2.39 -1.21 10.73
N GLN A 216 3.72 -1.19 10.77
CA GLN A 216 4.55 -2.30 10.29
C GLN A 216 5.65 -2.64 11.28
N SER A 217 5.96 -3.92 11.37
CA SER A 217 7.21 -4.45 11.93
C SER A 217 8.04 -5.00 10.78
N ALA A 218 8.74 -4.10 10.09
CA ALA A 218 9.42 -4.40 8.82
C ALA A 218 10.79 -5.06 9.04
N PHE A 219 11.25 -5.83 8.05
CA PHE A 219 12.42 -6.69 8.20
C PHE A 219 13.72 -6.01 7.79
N THR A 220 14.78 -6.24 8.58
CA THR A 220 16.16 -5.96 8.16
C THR A 220 16.77 -7.22 7.55
N GLY A 221 17.23 -7.09 6.31
CA GLY A 221 17.96 -8.10 5.55
C GLY A 221 19.29 -8.51 6.19
N THR A 222 19.86 -9.62 5.75
CA THR A 222 21.18 -10.11 6.20
C THR A 222 22.33 -9.17 5.81
N ASN A 223 22.10 -8.28 4.84
CA ASN A 223 23.00 -7.19 4.46
C ASN A 223 22.90 -5.96 5.39
N GLY A 224 22.11 -6.03 6.47
CA GLY A 224 21.89 -4.92 7.41
C GLY A 224 21.06 -3.77 6.85
N LYS A 225 20.35 -3.98 5.73
CA LYS A 225 19.47 -3.00 5.09
C LYS A 225 18.03 -3.49 5.11
N GLY A 226 17.09 -2.56 5.12
CA GLY A 226 15.68 -2.85 4.92
C GLY A 226 15.00 -1.70 4.21
N GLU A 227 13.86 -1.99 3.61
CA GLU A 227 13.01 -1.01 2.94
C GLU A 227 11.56 -1.45 3.06
N THR A 228 10.66 -0.47 3.07
CA THR A 228 9.23 -0.72 2.99
C THR A 228 8.49 0.49 2.40
N SER A 229 7.32 0.21 1.84
CA SER A 229 6.36 1.22 1.44
C SER A 229 5.40 1.48 2.62
N PHE A 230 5.42 2.68 3.19
CA PHE A 230 4.61 3.04 4.35
C PHE A 230 3.44 3.94 3.95
N GLU A 231 2.20 3.45 4.13
CA GLU A 231 0.97 4.23 3.90
C GLU A 231 0.77 5.25 5.01
N VAL A 232 0.77 6.54 4.67
CA VAL A 232 0.39 7.60 5.61
C VAL A 232 -1.11 7.85 5.57
N ARG A 233 -1.71 8.11 6.74
CA ARG A 233 -3.15 8.36 6.89
C ARG A 233 -3.42 9.79 7.33
N SER A 234 -4.33 10.45 6.63
CA SER A 234 -4.84 11.75 7.07
C SER A 234 -5.99 11.54 8.07
N LYS A 235 -6.56 12.63 8.59
CA LYS A 235 -7.77 12.59 9.42
C LYS A 235 -8.98 11.98 8.71
N ILE A 236 -8.96 11.88 7.38
CA ILE A 236 -10.03 11.27 6.58
C ILE A 236 -10.05 9.76 6.82
N GLU A 237 -8.88 9.12 6.78
CA GLU A 237 -8.75 7.68 6.99
C GLU A 237 -8.61 7.31 8.46
N ASN A 238 -8.11 8.24 9.28
CA ASN A 238 -7.89 8.04 10.70
C ASN A 238 -8.20 9.31 11.51
N GLU A 239 -9.48 9.50 11.83
CA GLU A 239 -9.97 10.66 12.58
C GLU A 239 -9.32 10.74 13.95
N SER A 240 -9.19 9.60 14.63
CA SER A 240 -8.57 9.50 15.95
C SER A 240 -7.10 9.98 15.98
N LEU A 241 -6.31 9.71 14.94
CA LEU A 241 -4.95 10.23 14.80
C LEU A 241 -4.95 11.72 14.43
N GLY A 242 -5.82 12.12 13.51
CA GLY A 242 -6.16 13.51 13.21
C GLY A 242 -5.15 14.29 12.37
N CYS A 243 -4.23 13.63 11.67
CA CYS A 243 -3.21 14.30 10.86
C CYS A 243 -3.82 15.06 9.69
N ASP A 244 -3.46 16.33 9.52
CA ASP A 244 -3.86 17.16 8.38
C ASP A 244 -2.87 18.31 8.16
N GLU A 245 -3.23 19.30 7.33
CA GLU A 245 -2.41 20.49 7.05
C GLU A 245 -2.05 21.30 8.32
N SER A 246 -2.86 21.21 9.37
CA SER A 246 -2.72 21.99 10.61
C SER A 246 -2.23 21.16 11.80
N THR A 247 -2.44 19.85 11.75
CA THR A 247 -2.06 18.90 12.80
C THR A 247 -0.79 18.17 12.39
N ALA A 248 0.33 18.61 12.96
CA ALA A 248 1.64 18.02 12.70
C ALA A 248 1.68 16.54 13.10
N CYS A 249 2.25 15.73 12.21
CA CYS A 249 2.51 14.31 12.45
C CYS A 249 3.93 13.93 12.03
N SER A 250 4.35 12.75 12.45
CA SER A 250 5.64 12.16 12.09
C SER A 250 5.47 10.68 11.76
N ILE A 251 6.30 10.18 10.87
CA ILE A 251 6.60 8.75 10.77
C ILE A 251 7.68 8.45 11.81
N VAL A 252 7.46 7.45 12.65
CA VAL A 252 8.39 7.06 13.72
C VAL A 252 8.89 5.66 13.42
N ALA A 253 10.21 5.55 13.18
CA ALA A 253 10.89 4.28 12.97
C ALA A 253 11.67 3.90 14.24
N ILE A 254 11.43 2.70 14.77
CA ILE A 254 12.00 2.20 16.02
C ILE A 254 12.79 0.92 15.71
N PRO A 255 14.13 0.99 15.63
CA PRO A 255 14.95 -0.20 15.50
C PRO A 255 14.89 -0.99 16.83
N ILE A 256 14.26 -2.16 16.82
CA ILE A 256 14.21 -3.00 18.01
C ILE A 256 15.60 -3.61 18.23
N MET A 257 16.25 -3.19 19.32
CA MET A 257 17.55 -3.71 19.76
C MET A 257 17.41 -4.81 20.81
N GLY A 258 16.20 -4.95 21.36
CA GLY A 258 15.86 -5.70 22.56
C GLY A 258 15.83 -4.82 23.81
N MET A 259 15.05 -5.22 24.80
CA MET A 259 14.93 -4.53 26.09
C MET A 259 16.30 -4.36 26.75
N SER A 260 16.59 -3.14 27.22
CA SER A 260 17.66 -2.99 28.21
C SER A 260 17.16 -3.51 29.54
N CYS A 261 18.06 -4.11 30.32
CA CYS A 261 17.65 -4.86 31.51
C CYS A 261 18.48 -4.52 32.73
N GLU A 262 17.77 -4.12 33.77
CA GLU A 262 18.22 -4.05 35.14
C GLU A 262 18.52 -5.44 35.71
N ARG A 263 19.15 -5.46 36.89
CA ARG A 263 19.24 -6.68 37.67
C ARG A 263 17.88 -6.96 38.31
N GLY A 264 17.22 -8.03 37.86
CA GLY A 264 16.05 -8.57 38.56
C GLY A 264 16.41 -8.98 39.98
N THR A 265 15.63 -8.52 40.97
CA THR A 265 15.77 -8.86 42.39
C THR A 265 14.39 -9.10 43.01
N GLY A 266 14.35 -9.79 44.16
CA GLY A 266 13.08 -10.08 44.84
C GLY A 266 12.11 -10.85 43.94
N GLU A 267 10.88 -10.34 43.82
CA GLU A 267 9.83 -10.91 42.96
C GLU A 267 10.14 -10.89 41.45
N LEU A 268 11.13 -10.08 41.02
CA LEU A 268 11.55 -9.98 39.61
C LEU A 268 12.82 -10.80 39.31
N ALA A 269 13.29 -11.62 40.24
CA ALA A 269 14.49 -12.43 40.05
C ALA A 269 14.36 -13.36 38.83
N ASP A 270 13.19 -14.01 38.67
CA ASP A 270 12.91 -14.94 37.58
C ASP A 270 12.70 -14.23 36.23
N THR A 271 12.34 -12.94 36.24
CA THR A 271 12.16 -12.11 35.03
C THR A 271 13.50 -11.80 34.33
N ASN A 272 14.62 -11.91 35.05
CA ASN A 272 15.93 -11.51 34.54
C ASN A 272 16.37 -12.33 33.30
N ALA A 273 16.07 -13.63 33.28
CA ALA A 273 16.40 -14.50 32.14
C ALA A 273 15.62 -14.10 30.88
N ALA A 274 14.30 -13.90 31.03
CA ALA A 274 13.42 -13.46 29.94
C ALA A 274 13.84 -12.08 29.39
N CYS A 275 14.14 -11.12 30.26
CA CYS A 275 14.56 -9.78 29.81
C CYS A 275 15.89 -9.83 29.03
N ARG A 276 16.86 -10.62 29.50
CA ARG A 276 18.19 -10.74 28.86
C ARG A 276 18.20 -11.70 27.66
N ALA A 277 17.06 -12.24 27.25
CA ALA A 277 16.95 -13.11 26.10
C ALA A 277 17.48 -12.41 24.83
N LYS A 278 18.03 -13.22 23.93
CA LYS A 278 18.71 -12.75 22.71
C LYS A 278 17.96 -13.13 21.43
N GLY A 279 16.78 -13.71 21.56
CA GLY A 279 16.08 -14.33 20.45
C GLY A 279 16.38 -15.81 20.37
N GLN A 280 15.43 -16.55 19.84
CA GLN A 280 15.52 -17.99 19.61
C GLN A 280 15.69 -18.35 18.13
N PHE A 281 15.64 -17.36 17.24
CA PHE A 281 15.76 -17.56 15.80
C PHE A 281 17.12 -17.11 15.26
N GLU A 282 17.58 -17.83 14.22
CA GLU A 282 18.78 -17.43 13.48
C GLU A 282 18.52 -16.14 12.69
N PRO A 283 19.50 -15.22 12.61
CA PRO A 283 19.37 -14.00 11.81
C PRO A 283 19.01 -14.27 10.35
N GLY A 284 17.96 -13.63 9.85
CA GLY A 284 17.47 -13.78 8.49
C GLY A 284 16.53 -14.98 8.27
N SER A 285 16.28 -15.80 9.30
CA SER A 285 15.29 -16.89 9.24
C SER A 285 13.85 -16.37 9.24
N SER A 286 12.93 -17.23 8.82
CA SER A 286 11.48 -16.96 8.77
C SER A 286 10.72 -17.84 9.74
N ASN A 287 9.65 -17.31 10.32
CA ASN A 287 8.78 -17.99 11.27
C ASN A 287 7.47 -18.46 10.59
N PHE A 288 7.60 -19.27 9.53
CA PHE A 288 6.44 -19.75 8.76
C PHE A 288 5.49 -20.63 9.58
N ALA A 289 6.01 -21.30 10.62
CA ALA A 289 5.23 -22.15 11.51
C ALA A 289 4.50 -21.37 12.61
N GLY A 290 4.67 -20.04 12.70
CA GLY A 290 4.02 -19.22 13.72
C GLY A 290 4.42 -19.60 15.15
N LEU A 291 5.67 -20.01 15.35
CA LEU A 291 6.21 -20.33 16.67
C LEU A 291 6.30 -19.04 17.51
N GLY A 292 6.29 -19.19 18.84
CA GLY A 292 6.53 -18.05 19.74
C GLY A 292 7.91 -17.43 19.53
N VAL A 293 8.08 -16.19 19.98
CA VAL A 293 9.35 -15.44 19.94
C VAL A 293 9.79 -15.05 21.35
N ASP A 294 11.05 -14.67 21.53
CA ASP A 294 11.47 -14.05 22.77
C ASP A 294 10.94 -12.61 22.84
N ASP A 295 9.94 -12.37 23.71
CA ASP A 295 9.28 -11.06 23.79
C ASP A 295 10.24 -9.89 24.05
N ALA A 296 11.34 -10.12 24.77
CA ALA A 296 12.34 -9.08 25.06
C ALA A 296 13.01 -8.51 23.80
N VAL A 297 12.96 -9.22 22.67
CA VAL A 297 13.55 -8.80 21.39
C VAL A 297 12.51 -8.68 20.28
N SER A 298 11.24 -8.87 20.62
CA SER A 298 10.12 -8.73 19.70
C SER A 298 9.61 -7.29 19.65
N PRO A 299 8.77 -6.92 18.66
CA PRO A 299 8.18 -5.57 18.60
C PRO A 299 7.10 -5.32 19.66
N LEU A 300 6.74 -6.31 20.49
CA LEU A 300 5.66 -6.21 21.48
C LEU A 300 5.86 -5.05 22.47
N TYR A 301 7.12 -4.71 22.74
CA TYR A 301 7.54 -3.66 23.67
C TYR A 301 8.16 -2.45 22.95
N TRP A 302 7.71 -2.11 21.74
CA TRP A 302 8.19 -0.92 21.02
C TRP A 302 8.04 0.38 21.84
N TRP A 303 7.03 0.43 22.72
CA TRP A 303 6.69 1.57 23.59
C TRP A 303 7.57 1.67 24.84
N ALA A 304 8.31 0.61 25.20
CA ALA A 304 9.16 0.63 26.38
C ALA A 304 10.31 1.64 26.18
N GLU A 305 10.70 2.35 27.24
CA GLU A 305 11.61 3.49 27.14
C GLU A 305 12.94 3.13 26.47
N SER A 306 13.49 1.95 26.75
CA SER A 306 14.67 1.42 26.08
C SER A 306 14.56 1.35 24.55
N ASN A 307 13.41 0.92 24.03
CA ASN A 307 13.16 0.86 22.59
C ASN A 307 12.73 2.24 22.05
N TRP A 308 11.86 2.95 22.76
CA TRP A 308 11.36 4.27 22.37
C TRP A 308 12.47 5.31 22.25
N ASP A 309 13.51 5.21 23.08
CA ASP A 309 14.73 6.01 22.99
C ASP A 309 15.50 5.81 21.69
N ASN A 310 15.37 4.65 21.04
CA ASN A 310 16.05 4.34 19.79
C ASN A 310 15.32 4.91 18.57
N ARG A 311 14.13 5.50 18.74
CA ARG A 311 13.31 6.02 17.63
C ARG A 311 14.03 7.05 16.76
N ILE A 312 13.69 7.07 15.48
CA ILE A 312 14.01 8.14 14.54
C ILE A 312 12.66 8.70 14.06
N SER A 313 12.43 9.99 14.29
CA SER A 313 11.18 10.67 13.93
C SER A 313 11.36 11.48 12.66
N VAL A 314 10.51 11.22 11.68
CA VAL A 314 10.46 11.89 10.38
C VAL A 314 9.25 12.82 10.35
N PRO A 315 9.43 14.15 10.43
CA PRO A 315 8.33 15.10 10.33
C PRO A 315 7.65 15.01 8.96
N ILE A 316 6.33 14.85 8.90
CA ILE A 316 5.54 14.88 7.66
C ILE A 316 4.55 16.06 7.63
N THR A 317 4.09 16.46 6.43
CA THR A 317 2.97 17.41 6.25
C THR A 317 1.99 16.89 5.21
N PHE A 318 0.70 17.18 5.40
CA PHE A 318 -0.34 16.88 4.43
C PHE A 318 -0.69 18.11 3.58
N GLY A 319 -1.07 17.89 2.34
CA GLY A 319 -1.65 18.92 1.48
C GLY A 319 -3.05 19.33 1.95
N ALA A 320 -3.60 20.37 1.32
CA ALA A 320 -4.96 20.82 1.60
C ALA A 320 -5.97 19.70 1.35
N SER A 321 -6.98 19.59 2.22
CA SER A 321 -8.01 18.56 2.08
C SER A 321 -8.77 18.73 0.76
N PRO A 322 -9.10 17.64 0.04
CA PRO A 322 -9.92 17.69 -1.18
C PRO A 322 -11.23 18.46 -1.02
N ASN A 323 -11.80 18.48 0.19
CA ASN A 323 -13.10 19.10 0.47
C ASN A 323 -13.02 20.60 0.82
N VAL A 324 -11.83 21.20 0.81
CA VAL A 324 -11.64 22.61 1.17
C VAL A 324 -12.52 23.55 0.33
N CYS A 325 -12.69 23.23 -0.95
CA CYS A 325 -13.53 24.00 -1.86
C CYS A 325 -15.03 23.89 -1.55
N THR A 326 -15.51 22.75 -1.08
CA THR A 326 -16.91 22.56 -0.70
C THR A 326 -17.27 23.39 0.52
N VAL A 327 -16.33 23.57 1.44
CA VAL A 327 -16.55 24.31 2.71
C VAL A 327 -16.36 25.81 2.54
N LEU A 328 -15.32 26.23 1.81
CA LEU A 328 -14.90 27.63 1.76
C LEU A 328 -15.45 28.41 0.55
N ASP A 329 -16.01 27.73 -0.44
CA ASP A 329 -16.51 28.35 -1.66
C ASP A 329 -17.95 27.90 -1.99
N THR A 330 -18.91 28.79 -1.72
CA THR A 330 -20.34 28.56 -1.94
C THR A 330 -20.80 28.83 -3.39
N ARG A 331 -19.89 29.22 -4.30
CA ARG A 331 -20.24 29.47 -5.70
C ARG A 331 -20.64 28.16 -6.40
N GLU A 332 -21.40 28.28 -7.47
CA GLU A 332 -21.69 27.14 -8.36
C GLU A 332 -20.39 26.70 -9.06
N PRO A 333 -20.11 25.38 -9.08
CA PRO A 333 -18.93 24.86 -9.76
C PRO A 333 -19.09 24.93 -11.29
N VAL A 334 -17.99 25.16 -11.98
CA VAL A 334 -17.86 24.95 -13.42
C VAL A 334 -17.31 23.53 -13.61
N GLY A 335 -18.18 22.62 -14.05
CA GLY A 335 -17.86 21.21 -14.22
C GLY A 335 -17.16 20.93 -15.54
N PHE A 336 -15.98 20.32 -15.46
CA PHE A 336 -15.27 19.69 -16.58
C PHE A 336 -15.40 18.18 -16.42
N TYR A 337 -15.69 17.46 -17.50
CA TYR A 337 -15.95 16.03 -17.46
C TYR A 337 -14.84 15.26 -18.18
N GLY A 338 -14.49 14.06 -17.73
CA GLY A 338 -13.58 13.21 -18.51
C GLY A 338 -12.62 12.34 -17.72
N SER A 339 -11.47 12.12 -18.34
CA SER A 339 -10.51 11.08 -18.03
C SER A 339 -10.11 11.02 -16.55
N GLU A 340 -10.27 9.84 -15.95
CA GLU A 340 -9.84 9.59 -14.57
C GLU A 340 -8.32 9.80 -14.38
N LEU A 341 -7.52 9.71 -15.46
CA LEU A 341 -6.08 9.98 -15.42
C LEU A 341 -5.74 11.42 -14.96
N MET A 342 -6.70 12.34 -15.01
CA MET A 342 -6.56 13.71 -14.51
C MET A 342 -6.95 13.88 -13.04
N SER A 343 -7.52 12.85 -12.39
CA SER A 343 -8.15 12.98 -11.07
C SER A 343 -7.21 13.55 -10.01
N GLN A 344 -5.97 13.05 -9.92
CA GLN A 344 -5.02 13.53 -8.91
C GLN A 344 -4.57 14.98 -9.16
N ALA A 345 -4.24 15.32 -10.41
CA ALA A 345 -3.83 16.68 -10.76
C ALA A 345 -4.98 17.69 -10.53
N THR A 346 -6.19 17.34 -10.96
CA THR A 346 -7.38 18.19 -10.83
C THR A 346 -7.81 18.39 -9.37
N LEU A 347 -7.66 17.38 -8.51
CA LEU A 347 -7.84 17.51 -7.06
C LEU A 347 -6.86 18.53 -6.46
N GLN A 348 -5.58 18.52 -6.89
CA GLN A 348 -4.58 19.48 -6.42
C GLN A 348 -4.80 20.89 -6.99
N TRP A 349 -5.37 21.00 -8.19
CA TRP A 349 -5.68 22.30 -8.79
C TRP A 349 -6.88 22.98 -8.14
N ALA A 350 -7.90 22.22 -7.73
CA ALA A 350 -9.17 22.77 -7.24
C ALA A 350 -9.00 23.85 -6.14
N PRO A 351 -8.15 23.68 -5.10
CA PRO A 351 -7.88 24.73 -4.11
C PRO A 351 -7.38 26.04 -4.72
N ALA A 352 -6.54 26.00 -5.75
CA ALA A 352 -6.01 27.20 -6.40
C ALA A 352 -7.08 28.00 -7.19
N TYR A 353 -8.21 27.37 -7.51
CA TYR A 353 -9.36 27.99 -8.16
C TYR A 353 -10.39 28.46 -7.12
N CYS A 354 -10.77 27.61 -6.17
CA CYS A 354 -11.86 27.92 -5.25
C CYS A 354 -11.47 28.91 -4.14
N LEU A 355 -10.20 28.89 -3.67
CA LEU A 355 -9.72 29.83 -2.64
C LEU A 355 -9.49 31.24 -3.19
N ARG A 356 -9.59 31.41 -4.52
CA ARG A 356 -9.43 32.68 -5.23
C ARG A 356 -10.77 33.16 -5.79
N LYS A 357 -11.28 34.27 -5.23
CA LYS A 357 -12.57 34.86 -5.63
C LYS A 357 -12.59 35.38 -7.08
N ASP A 358 -11.43 35.64 -7.67
CA ASP A 358 -11.27 36.11 -9.05
C ASP A 358 -11.18 34.99 -10.09
N ARG A 359 -11.24 33.72 -9.66
CA ARG A 359 -11.31 32.53 -10.52
C ARG A 359 -12.66 31.86 -10.39
N PHE A 360 -13.07 31.07 -11.37
CA PHE A 360 -14.26 30.22 -11.23
C PHE A 360 -13.98 29.04 -10.30
N LYS A 361 -15.04 28.43 -9.73
CA LYS A 361 -14.94 27.23 -8.90
C LYS A 361 -14.78 26.01 -9.80
N PHE A 362 -13.54 25.59 -10.04
CA PHE A 362 -13.25 24.41 -10.87
C PHE A 362 -13.73 23.11 -10.21
N GLN A 363 -14.38 22.25 -10.99
CA GLN A 363 -14.75 20.89 -10.60
C GLN A 363 -14.44 19.92 -11.74
N HIS A 364 -13.78 18.81 -11.42
CA HIS A 364 -13.61 17.70 -12.35
C HIS A 364 -14.60 16.59 -12.00
N ASN A 365 -15.35 16.14 -13.00
CA ASN A 365 -16.33 15.06 -12.92
C ASN A 365 -15.80 13.88 -13.75
N VAL A 366 -15.36 12.83 -13.08
CA VAL A 366 -14.80 11.65 -13.75
C VAL A 366 -15.91 10.95 -14.55
N GLN A 367 -15.67 10.74 -15.84
CA GLN A 367 -16.59 10.09 -16.77
C GLN A 367 -15.78 9.55 -17.97
N PRO A 368 -16.22 8.47 -18.67
CA PRO A 368 -15.55 7.99 -19.87
C PRO A 368 -15.19 9.10 -20.88
N ASP A 369 -13.98 9.01 -21.46
CA ASP A 369 -13.41 10.01 -22.37
C ASP A 369 -14.38 10.35 -23.52
N GLN A 370 -14.88 9.33 -24.23
CA GLN A 370 -15.80 9.49 -25.36
C GLN A 370 -17.13 10.13 -24.96
N ALA A 371 -17.72 9.70 -23.83
CA ALA A 371 -18.99 10.27 -23.36
C ALA A 371 -18.84 11.74 -22.97
N SER A 372 -17.72 12.09 -22.34
CA SER A 372 -17.40 13.46 -21.95
C SER A 372 -17.15 14.35 -23.17
N PHE A 373 -16.48 13.81 -24.19
CA PHE A 373 -16.28 14.48 -25.47
C PHE A 373 -17.61 14.79 -26.16
N THR A 374 -18.53 13.82 -26.22
CA THR A 374 -19.86 14.03 -26.79
C THR A 374 -20.67 15.09 -26.04
N LEU A 375 -20.61 15.14 -24.70
CA LEU A 375 -21.26 16.21 -23.92
C LEU A 375 -20.70 17.60 -24.26
N MET A 376 -19.39 17.68 -24.52
CA MET A 376 -18.72 18.93 -24.93
C MET A 376 -19.15 19.33 -26.36
N GLU A 377 -19.20 18.40 -27.31
CA GLU A 377 -19.69 18.63 -28.68
C GLU A 377 -21.14 19.14 -28.68
N GLN A 378 -21.98 18.60 -27.78
CA GLN A 378 -23.37 19.01 -27.58
C GLN A 378 -23.51 20.33 -26.82
N LYS A 379 -22.40 20.95 -26.40
CA LYS A 379 -22.33 22.20 -25.62
C LYS A 379 -23.04 22.13 -24.26
N GLU A 380 -23.18 20.92 -23.70
CA GLU A 380 -23.73 20.72 -22.36
C GLU A 380 -22.69 21.03 -21.26
N VAL A 381 -21.41 20.91 -21.60
CA VAL A 381 -20.28 21.18 -20.71
C VAL A 381 -19.26 22.11 -21.39
N PRO A 382 -18.53 22.95 -20.65
CA PRO A 382 -17.59 23.92 -21.22
C PRO A 382 -16.31 23.30 -21.78
N GLY A 383 -16.04 22.03 -21.48
CA GLY A 383 -14.86 21.31 -21.94
C GLY A 383 -14.80 19.88 -21.40
N ALA A 384 -14.02 19.04 -22.06
CA ALA A 384 -13.79 17.66 -21.68
C ALA A 384 -12.29 17.36 -21.51
N PHE A 385 -11.95 16.56 -20.51
CA PHE A 385 -10.62 15.95 -20.42
C PHE A 385 -10.64 14.62 -21.17
N VAL A 386 -9.86 14.52 -22.23
CA VAL A 386 -9.69 13.28 -23.00
C VAL A 386 -8.22 12.93 -23.09
N SER A 387 -7.93 11.64 -23.07
CA SER A 387 -6.56 11.12 -23.11
C SER A 387 -6.06 10.82 -24.52
N SER A 388 -6.94 10.83 -25.51
CA SER A 388 -6.59 10.80 -26.93
C SER A 388 -7.52 11.68 -27.78
N ALA A 389 -7.11 11.97 -29.02
CA ALA A 389 -7.99 12.61 -30.00
C ALA A 389 -9.21 11.72 -30.25
N GLN A 390 -10.39 12.32 -30.26
CA GLN A 390 -11.66 11.62 -30.44
C GLN A 390 -12.15 11.82 -31.88
N GLU A 391 -12.92 10.86 -32.39
CA GLU A 391 -13.54 11.01 -33.70
C GLU A 391 -14.65 12.07 -33.63
N ASP A 392 -14.50 13.14 -34.41
CA ASP A 392 -15.53 14.18 -34.57
C ASP A 392 -16.67 13.59 -35.41
N THR A 393 -17.84 13.45 -34.80
CA THR A 393 -19.04 12.93 -35.47
C THR A 393 -20.01 14.04 -35.88
N GLY A 394 -19.64 15.31 -35.65
CA GLY A 394 -20.49 16.47 -35.90
C GLY A 394 -20.41 16.95 -37.35
N ASP A 395 -21.54 16.89 -38.06
CA ASP A 395 -21.66 17.43 -39.44
C ASP A 395 -21.63 18.98 -39.51
N ASP A 396 -21.70 19.72 -38.39
CA ASP A 396 -21.84 21.20 -38.43
C ASP A 396 -21.47 21.95 -37.13
N THR A 397 -20.81 21.32 -36.17
CA THR A 397 -20.33 21.97 -34.94
C THR A 397 -18.84 22.24 -35.10
N GLY A 398 -18.45 23.53 -35.19
CA GLY A 398 -17.06 23.94 -35.43
C GLY A 398 -16.04 23.07 -34.70
N SER A 399 -15.00 22.65 -35.42
CA SER A 399 -14.09 21.58 -35.00
C SER A 399 -13.58 21.79 -33.56
N PRO A 400 -13.64 20.77 -32.71
CA PRO A 400 -13.17 20.88 -31.34
C PRO A 400 -11.68 21.24 -31.31
N GLU A 401 -11.33 22.26 -30.53
CA GLU A 401 -9.94 22.66 -30.32
C GLU A 401 -9.35 21.88 -29.15
N TYR A 402 -8.18 21.26 -29.36
CA TYR A 402 -7.45 20.53 -28.33
C TYR A 402 -6.36 21.41 -27.72
N ALA A 403 -6.33 21.49 -26.38
CA ALA A 403 -5.25 22.11 -25.63
C ALA A 403 -4.62 21.08 -24.67
N PRO A 404 -3.31 20.78 -24.78
CA PRO A 404 -2.63 19.91 -23.82
C PRO A 404 -2.64 20.54 -22.42
N THR A 405 -3.23 19.84 -21.44
CA THR A 405 -3.34 20.33 -20.05
C THR A 405 -2.35 19.67 -19.11
N ALA A 406 -2.07 18.37 -19.32
CA ALA A 406 -1.09 17.61 -18.56
C ALA A 406 -0.54 16.45 -19.41
N VAL A 407 0.64 15.95 -19.02
CA VAL A 407 1.17 14.67 -19.52
C VAL A 407 0.94 13.64 -18.42
N THR A 408 0.17 12.59 -18.75
CA THR A 408 -0.18 11.50 -17.83
C THR A 408 0.12 10.16 -18.50
N GLY A 409 0.03 9.08 -17.73
CA GLY A 409 0.23 7.72 -18.19
C GLY A 409 -0.46 6.73 -17.28
N PHE A 410 -0.53 5.48 -17.72
CA PHE A 410 -0.99 4.36 -16.93
C PHE A 410 0.13 3.31 -16.84
N ALA A 411 0.08 2.50 -15.80
CA ALA A 411 1.03 1.42 -15.57
C ALA A 411 0.29 0.18 -15.06
N VAL A 412 0.90 -0.98 -15.24
CA VAL A 412 0.47 -2.21 -14.56
C VAL A 412 1.09 -2.22 -13.17
N SER A 413 0.27 -1.94 -12.17
CA SER A 413 0.68 -2.04 -10.77
C SER A 413 0.58 -3.48 -10.27
N TYR A 414 1.42 -3.85 -9.32
CA TYR A 414 1.50 -5.21 -8.79
C TYR A 414 2.00 -5.22 -7.35
N VAL A 415 1.74 -6.32 -6.65
CA VAL A 415 2.33 -6.64 -5.34
C VAL A 415 2.91 -8.04 -5.44
N VAL A 416 4.24 -8.15 -5.36
CA VAL A 416 4.97 -9.40 -5.49
C VAL A 416 6.12 -9.41 -4.50
N ASP A 417 6.18 -10.46 -3.68
CA ASP A 417 7.28 -10.69 -2.75
C ASP A 417 8.33 -11.62 -3.34
N LYS A 418 9.58 -11.43 -2.91
CA LYS A 418 10.62 -12.43 -3.10
C LYS A 418 10.34 -13.62 -2.18
N PRO A 419 10.69 -14.84 -2.59
CA PRO A 419 10.62 -16.02 -1.73
C PRO A 419 11.32 -15.80 -0.37
N ASP A 420 10.94 -16.61 0.62
CA ASP A 420 11.59 -16.67 1.94
C ASP A 420 11.54 -15.37 2.76
N ASN A 421 10.51 -14.53 2.58
CA ASN A 421 10.39 -13.21 3.22
C ASN A 421 11.64 -12.34 2.99
N ALA A 422 12.19 -12.38 1.78
CA ALA A 422 13.35 -11.59 1.37
C ALA A 422 13.00 -10.15 0.92
N GLY A 423 11.77 -9.71 1.18
CA GLY A 423 11.23 -8.38 0.84
C GLY A 423 10.55 -8.33 -0.52
N GLU A 424 10.03 -7.16 -0.88
CA GLU A 424 9.28 -6.95 -2.11
C GLU A 424 10.16 -7.05 -3.38
N LYS A 425 9.55 -7.42 -4.50
CA LYS A 425 10.15 -7.37 -5.84
C LYS A 425 9.81 -6.04 -6.50
N THR A 426 10.80 -5.15 -6.63
CA THR A 426 10.58 -3.79 -7.16
C THR A 426 10.61 -3.67 -8.69
N ASP A 427 10.97 -4.75 -9.41
CA ASP A 427 11.02 -4.76 -10.87
C ASP A 427 10.43 -6.08 -11.41
N VAL A 428 9.27 -6.00 -12.04
CA VAL A 428 8.63 -7.11 -12.74
C VAL A 428 8.56 -6.76 -14.23
N LYS A 429 9.02 -7.70 -15.06
CA LYS A 429 9.00 -7.60 -16.52
C LYS A 429 7.76 -8.29 -17.07
N LEU A 430 6.94 -7.53 -17.79
CA LEU A 430 5.78 -8.02 -18.54
C LEU A 430 5.93 -7.62 -20.00
N ASN A 431 5.47 -8.48 -20.91
CA ASN A 431 5.36 -8.19 -22.34
C ASN A 431 3.89 -8.21 -22.78
N ALA A 432 3.63 -7.84 -24.03
CA ALA A 432 2.28 -7.80 -24.58
C ALA A 432 1.56 -9.15 -24.50
N ARG A 433 2.25 -10.28 -24.77
CA ARG A 433 1.64 -11.61 -24.74
C ARG A 433 1.20 -12.03 -23.34
N LEU A 434 1.99 -11.76 -22.30
CA LEU A 434 1.61 -12.02 -20.91
C LEU A 434 0.39 -11.19 -20.48
N LEU A 435 0.33 -9.91 -20.88
CA LEU A 435 -0.85 -9.07 -20.62
C LEU A 435 -2.08 -9.57 -21.39
N ALA A 436 -1.92 -9.98 -22.64
CA ALA A 436 -2.99 -10.58 -23.42
C ALA A 436 -3.50 -11.87 -22.78
N LYS A 437 -2.61 -12.76 -22.28
CA LYS A 437 -2.98 -13.98 -21.55
C LYS A 437 -3.82 -13.70 -20.31
N LEU A 438 -3.46 -12.67 -19.52
CA LEU A 438 -4.22 -12.23 -18.34
C LEU A 438 -5.59 -11.66 -18.73
N LEU A 439 -5.64 -10.75 -19.71
CA LEU A 439 -6.87 -10.05 -20.09
C LEU A 439 -7.88 -10.97 -20.80
N THR A 440 -7.40 -11.91 -21.61
CA THR A 440 -8.20 -12.97 -22.25
C THR A 440 -8.57 -14.11 -21.31
N GLN A 441 -8.26 -14.01 -20.01
CA GLN A 441 -8.60 -15.03 -19.01
C GLN A 441 -8.10 -16.43 -19.42
N SER A 442 -6.90 -16.49 -20.00
CA SER A 442 -6.32 -17.74 -20.52
C SER A 442 -5.68 -18.60 -19.43
N TYR A 443 -5.54 -18.07 -18.21
CA TYR A 443 -5.11 -18.82 -17.04
C TYR A 443 -6.34 -19.39 -16.29
N PRO A 444 -6.48 -20.72 -16.14
CA PRO A 444 -7.63 -21.34 -15.47
C PRO A 444 -7.72 -21.07 -13.96
N ALA A 445 -6.69 -20.49 -13.33
CA ALA A 445 -6.63 -20.05 -11.93
C ALA A 445 -6.68 -21.13 -10.84
N SER A 446 -7.52 -22.14 -11.01
CA SER A 446 -7.70 -23.26 -10.07
C SER A 446 -8.13 -24.54 -10.80
N SER A 447 -8.40 -25.60 -10.03
CA SER A 447 -9.01 -26.82 -10.55
C SER A 447 -10.39 -26.57 -11.18
N LEU A 448 -11.13 -25.54 -10.74
CA LEU A 448 -12.43 -25.18 -11.29
C LEU A 448 -12.30 -24.74 -12.75
N GLY A 449 -11.39 -23.82 -13.04
CA GLY A 449 -11.15 -23.34 -14.40
C GLY A 449 -10.42 -24.37 -15.28
N LYS A 450 -9.67 -25.33 -14.71
CA LYS A 450 -9.06 -26.41 -15.50
C LYS A 450 -10.08 -27.31 -16.20
N GLY A 451 -11.31 -27.36 -15.68
CA GLY A 451 -12.42 -28.06 -16.35
C GLY A 451 -12.91 -27.34 -17.62
N HIS A 452 -12.50 -26.08 -17.86
CA HIS A 452 -12.88 -25.34 -19.06
C HIS A 452 -12.27 -26.00 -20.31
N PRO A 453 -13.10 -26.39 -21.29
CA PRO A 453 -12.60 -26.95 -22.55
C PRO A 453 -11.59 -26.01 -23.22
N GLY A 454 -10.39 -26.52 -23.55
CA GLY A 454 -9.33 -25.74 -24.18
C GLY A 454 -8.35 -25.04 -23.24
N LEU A 455 -8.58 -25.03 -21.92
CA LEU A 455 -7.67 -24.41 -20.92
C LEU A 455 -6.96 -25.41 -20.00
N GLY A 456 -7.34 -26.70 -20.01
CA GLY A 456 -6.86 -27.67 -19.02
C GLY A 456 -5.33 -27.85 -18.95
N ASP A 457 -4.63 -27.65 -20.08
CA ASP A 457 -3.18 -27.77 -20.19
C ASP A 457 -2.44 -26.45 -19.91
N ASN A 458 -3.16 -25.32 -19.80
CA ASN A 458 -2.54 -24.02 -19.53
C ASN A 458 -2.01 -23.96 -18.08
N PRO A 459 -0.93 -23.18 -17.81
CA PRO A 459 -0.49 -22.87 -16.45
C PRO A 459 -1.64 -22.29 -15.63
N LEU A 460 -1.76 -22.61 -14.33
CA LEU A 460 -2.88 -22.09 -13.52
C LEU A 460 -2.89 -20.56 -13.42
N SER A 461 -1.72 -19.93 -13.35
CA SER A 461 -1.58 -18.49 -13.12
C SER A 461 -0.26 -17.99 -13.71
N ILE A 462 -0.08 -16.67 -13.80
CA ILE A 462 1.12 -16.07 -14.43
C ILE A 462 2.43 -16.50 -13.76
N ASN A 463 2.46 -16.66 -12.43
CA ASN A 463 3.67 -17.08 -11.72
C ASN A 463 4.02 -18.56 -11.95
N LEU A 464 3.15 -19.35 -12.60
CA LEU A 464 3.45 -20.69 -13.09
C LEU A 464 3.86 -20.70 -14.57
N ASP A 465 3.59 -19.63 -15.32
CA ASP A 465 3.89 -19.48 -16.73
C ASP A 465 5.42 -19.49 -16.98
N PRO A 466 5.94 -20.43 -17.81
CA PRO A 466 7.35 -20.46 -18.16
C PRO A 466 7.86 -19.16 -18.79
N GLU A 467 7.04 -18.43 -19.55
CA GLU A 467 7.39 -17.15 -20.13
C GLU A 467 7.64 -16.10 -19.05
N PHE A 468 6.72 -15.99 -18.08
CA PHE A 468 6.87 -15.06 -16.96
C PHE A 468 8.09 -15.40 -16.10
N LYS A 469 8.33 -16.68 -15.83
CA LYS A 469 9.52 -17.16 -15.09
C LYS A 469 10.82 -16.85 -15.82
N ALA A 470 10.84 -16.96 -17.15
CA ALA A 470 12.00 -16.63 -17.96
C ALA A 470 12.33 -15.13 -17.88
N LEU A 471 11.31 -14.26 -17.88
CA LEU A 471 11.46 -12.82 -17.73
C LEU A 471 11.76 -12.38 -16.29
N ASN A 472 11.26 -13.13 -15.30
CA ASN A 472 11.33 -12.79 -13.88
C ASN A 472 11.92 -13.95 -13.04
N PRO A 473 13.21 -14.28 -13.20
CA PRO A 473 13.82 -15.36 -12.47
C PRO A 473 13.86 -15.09 -10.96
N GLY A 474 13.71 -16.16 -10.16
CA GLY A 474 13.83 -16.13 -8.70
C GLY A 474 12.56 -15.78 -7.92
N LEU A 475 11.40 -15.73 -8.58
CA LEU A 475 10.10 -15.64 -7.91
C LEU A 475 9.55 -17.04 -7.58
N ASP A 476 8.62 -17.09 -6.62
CA ASP A 476 8.01 -18.35 -6.21
C ASP A 476 7.03 -18.91 -7.25
N SER A 477 6.78 -20.22 -7.15
CA SER A 477 5.84 -20.96 -8.00
C SER A 477 4.63 -21.47 -7.21
N THR A 478 4.23 -20.75 -6.15
CA THR A 478 3.02 -21.07 -5.38
C THR A 478 1.80 -20.63 -6.16
N SER A 479 0.92 -21.58 -6.50
CA SER A 479 -0.31 -21.28 -7.22
C SER A 479 -1.17 -20.28 -6.45
N ARG A 480 -1.60 -19.20 -7.11
CA ARG A 480 -2.48 -18.18 -6.55
C ARG A 480 -3.54 -17.81 -7.57
N GLU A 481 -4.79 -17.94 -7.19
CA GLU A 481 -5.92 -17.70 -8.09
C GLU A 481 -5.94 -16.25 -8.59
N ALA A 482 -5.69 -15.29 -7.68
CA ALA A 482 -5.59 -13.88 -8.00
C ALA A 482 -4.49 -13.52 -9.02
N ALA A 483 -3.48 -14.38 -9.21
CA ALA A 483 -2.40 -14.17 -10.16
C ALA A 483 -2.75 -14.64 -11.59
N ALA A 484 -4.00 -15.06 -11.85
CA ALA A 484 -4.45 -15.53 -13.15
C ALA A 484 -5.15 -14.44 -14.00
N VAL A 485 -5.37 -13.24 -13.44
CA VAL A 485 -6.07 -12.14 -14.13
C VAL A 485 -5.38 -10.79 -13.91
N VAL A 486 -5.71 -9.82 -14.76
CA VAL A 486 -5.35 -8.41 -14.56
C VAL A 486 -6.61 -7.63 -14.17
N MET A 487 -6.51 -6.82 -13.12
CA MET A 487 -7.59 -5.90 -12.74
C MET A 487 -7.75 -4.85 -13.84
N SER A 488 -8.97 -4.65 -14.32
CA SER A 488 -9.26 -3.78 -15.46
C SER A 488 -10.55 -2.97 -15.25
N LEU A 489 -10.74 -1.97 -16.10
CA LEU A 489 -11.96 -1.17 -16.10
C LEU A 489 -13.12 -1.93 -16.75
N SER A 490 -14.32 -1.76 -16.21
CA SER A 490 -15.58 -2.26 -16.78
C SER A 490 -16.27 -1.27 -17.70
N GLU A 491 -15.75 -0.04 -17.80
CA GLU A 491 -16.33 1.03 -18.61
C GLU A 491 -15.42 1.38 -19.79
N SER A 492 -15.98 2.03 -20.81
CA SER A 492 -15.22 2.53 -21.94
C SER A 492 -14.09 3.47 -21.49
N SER A 493 -12.86 3.15 -21.90
CA SER A 493 -11.67 3.93 -21.56
C SER A 493 -10.63 3.87 -22.67
N ASP A 494 -10.06 5.03 -22.97
CA ASP A 494 -8.91 5.16 -23.86
C ASP A 494 -7.68 4.39 -23.34
N VAL A 495 -7.61 4.09 -22.03
CA VAL A 495 -6.57 3.22 -21.47
C VAL A 495 -6.73 1.77 -21.95
N ILE A 496 -7.96 1.25 -21.99
CA ILE A 496 -8.23 -0.10 -22.51
C ILE A 496 -7.98 -0.15 -24.02
N LYS A 497 -8.33 0.92 -24.75
CA LYS A 497 -8.00 1.08 -26.17
C LYS A 497 -6.48 1.07 -26.39
N ALA A 498 -5.72 1.83 -25.61
CA ALA A 498 -4.27 1.88 -25.70
C ALA A 498 -3.62 0.53 -25.36
N LEU A 499 -4.09 -0.16 -24.31
CA LEU A 499 -3.60 -1.49 -23.93
C LEU A 499 -3.89 -2.54 -25.01
N THR A 500 -5.09 -2.55 -25.57
CA THR A 500 -5.46 -3.51 -26.62
C THR A 500 -4.81 -3.17 -27.96
N GLN A 501 -4.60 -1.90 -28.27
CA GLN A 501 -3.78 -1.46 -29.40
C GLN A 501 -2.35 -1.97 -29.25
N TYR A 502 -1.76 -1.93 -28.05
CA TYR A 502 -0.43 -2.48 -27.79
C TYR A 502 -0.34 -3.96 -28.17
N PHE A 503 -1.39 -4.76 -27.94
CA PHE A 503 -1.43 -6.16 -28.36
C PHE A 503 -1.40 -6.31 -29.89
N THR A 504 -2.13 -5.47 -30.63
CA THR A 504 -2.14 -5.52 -32.10
C THR A 504 -0.80 -5.12 -32.72
N THR A 505 0.01 -4.33 -32.01
CA THR A 505 1.35 -3.92 -32.46
C THR A 505 2.43 -4.94 -32.14
N ASP A 506 2.14 -5.93 -31.28
CA ASP A 506 3.06 -7.00 -30.90
C ASP A 506 2.72 -8.30 -31.65
N PRO A 507 3.63 -8.82 -32.51
CA PRO A 507 3.35 -10.02 -33.31
C PRO A 507 3.07 -11.27 -32.49
N GLU A 508 3.71 -11.40 -31.32
CA GLU A 508 3.58 -12.57 -30.46
C GLU A 508 2.24 -12.58 -29.71
N ALA A 509 1.79 -11.42 -29.23
CA ALA A 509 0.48 -11.24 -28.63
C ALA A 509 -0.64 -11.43 -29.66
N SER A 510 -0.49 -10.83 -30.85
CA SER A 510 -1.45 -10.97 -31.94
C SER A 510 -1.61 -12.43 -32.40
N ALA A 511 -0.50 -13.15 -32.56
CA ALA A 511 -0.53 -14.58 -32.90
C ALA A 511 -1.21 -15.43 -31.81
N PHE A 512 -0.92 -15.13 -30.54
CA PHE A 512 -1.56 -15.81 -29.40
C PHE A 512 -3.08 -15.60 -29.40
N ILE A 513 -3.55 -14.37 -29.57
CA ILE A 513 -4.98 -14.02 -29.64
C ILE A 513 -5.66 -14.70 -30.85
N ALA A 514 -4.95 -14.85 -31.97
CA ALA A 514 -5.43 -15.63 -33.13
C ALA A 514 -5.49 -17.15 -32.87
N GLY A 515 -5.09 -17.61 -31.68
CA GLY A 515 -5.16 -19.01 -31.25
C GLY A 515 -3.89 -19.83 -31.51
N GLN A 516 -2.80 -19.20 -31.95
CA GLN A 516 -1.51 -19.88 -32.00
C GLN A 516 -1.02 -20.13 -30.57
N ALA A 517 -0.61 -21.36 -30.28
CA ALA A 517 0.02 -21.66 -29.00
C ALA A 517 1.33 -20.87 -28.85
N ASP A 518 1.62 -20.42 -27.64
CA ASP A 518 2.91 -19.83 -27.33
C ASP A 518 4.05 -20.89 -27.43
N PRO A 519 5.33 -20.50 -27.33
CA PRO A 519 6.45 -21.45 -27.39
C PRO A 519 6.42 -22.57 -26.34
N TRP A 520 5.62 -22.43 -25.29
CA TRP A 520 5.48 -23.40 -24.20
C TRP A 520 4.17 -24.20 -24.25
N GLY A 521 3.36 -24.00 -25.28
CA GLY A 521 2.12 -24.75 -25.54
C GLY A 521 0.85 -24.11 -24.96
N MET A 522 0.94 -22.97 -24.26
CA MET A 522 -0.24 -22.27 -23.74
C MET A 522 -1.07 -21.70 -24.89
N LYS A 523 -2.39 -21.84 -24.80
CA LYS A 523 -3.35 -21.33 -25.81
C LYS A 523 -4.25 -20.25 -25.22
N VAL A 524 -4.75 -19.37 -26.09
CA VAL A 524 -5.78 -18.40 -25.70
C VAL A 524 -7.06 -19.13 -25.26
N ASN A 525 -7.77 -18.53 -24.31
CA ASN A 525 -9.13 -18.92 -24.00
C ASN A 525 -9.98 -18.91 -25.28
N PRO A 526 -10.63 -20.03 -25.64
CA PRO A 526 -11.43 -20.13 -26.86
C PRO A 526 -12.48 -19.02 -27.03
N SER A 527 -13.04 -18.48 -25.94
CA SER A 527 -14.01 -17.38 -25.97
C SER A 527 -13.44 -16.06 -26.50
N TYR A 528 -12.12 -15.87 -26.45
CA TYR A 528 -11.43 -14.65 -26.89
C TYR A 528 -10.62 -14.85 -28.18
N LYS A 529 -10.65 -16.06 -28.75
CA LYS A 529 -9.93 -16.35 -29.99
C LYS A 529 -10.46 -15.45 -31.11
N ASP A 530 -9.55 -14.82 -31.85
CA ASP A 530 -9.85 -13.93 -32.98
C ASP A 530 -10.73 -12.72 -32.61
N ILE A 531 -10.73 -12.29 -31.33
CA ILE A 531 -11.41 -11.06 -30.90
C ILE A 531 -10.90 -9.85 -31.70
N SER A 532 -11.80 -8.98 -32.12
CA SER A 532 -11.47 -7.74 -32.84
C SER A 532 -10.87 -6.71 -31.88
N LEU A 533 -9.69 -6.18 -32.22
CA LEU A 533 -8.95 -5.18 -31.44
C LEU A 533 -8.50 -4.02 -32.34
N PRO A 534 -8.27 -2.81 -31.79
CA PRO A 534 -8.41 -2.43 -30.38
C PRO A 534 -9.88 -2.23 -29.96
N VAL A 535 -10.15 -2.30 -28.65
CA VAL A 535 -11.46 -2.01 -28.06
C VAL A 535 -11.33 -1.01 -26.92
N SER A 536 -12.29 -0.11 -26.76
CA SER A 536 -12.34 0.83 -25.62
C SER A 536 -12.98 0.22 -24.38
N GLU A 537 -13.76 -0.84 -24.53
CA GLU A 537 -14.39 -1.59 -23.44
C GLU A 537 -14.06 -3.07 -23.61
N TRP A 538 -13.56 -3.72 -22.56
CA TRP A 538 -13.19 -5.13 -22.64
C TRP A 538 -14.41 -6.03 -22.41
N PRO A 539 -14.84 -6.84 -23.41
CA PRO A 539 -16.00 -7.69 -23.25
C PRO A 539 -15.68 -8.92 -22.38
N LEU A 540 -16.59 -9.31 -21.49
CA LEU A 540 -16.48 -10.56 -20.72
C LEU A 540 -17.16 -11.69 -21.51
N LEU A 541 -16.40 -12.39 -22.36
CA LEU A 541 -16.91 -13.39 -23.31
C LEU A 541 -16.91 -14.84 -22.79
N ASP A 542 -16.29 -15.09 -21.65
CA ASP A 542 -16.23 -16.44 -21.07
C ASP A 542 -17.55 -16.79 -20.34
N GLU A 543 -18.17 -17.89 -20.72
CA GLU A 543 -19.45 -18.34 -20.16
C GLU A 543 -19.33 -19.62 -19.32
N TYR A 544 -18.12 -20.09 -19.05
CA TYR A 544 -17.92 -21.40 -18.43
C TYR A 544 -18.29 -21.39 -16.95
N ILE A 545 -19.20 -22.30 -16.60
CA ILE A 545 -19.64 -22.56 -15.23
C ILE A 545 -19.11 -23.94 -14.82
N PRO A 546 -18.19 -24.03 -13.84
CA PRO A 546 -17.63 -25.29 -13.40
C PRO A 546 -18.64 -26.13 -12.63
N THR A 547 -18.59 -27.45 -12.75
CA THR A 547 -19.34 -28.34 -11.86
C THR A 547 -18.70 -28.34 -10.48
N VAL A 548 -19.47 -28.00 -9.45
CA VAL A 548 -19.00 -27.88 -8.06
C VAL A 548 -19.78 -28.82 -7.14
N THR A 549 -19.09 -29.41 -6.16
CA THR A 549 -19.71 -30.22 -5.09
C THR A 549 -19.86 -29.45 -3.79
N ASP A 550 -19.11 -28.36 -3.60
CA ASP A 550 -19.23 -27.46 -2.46
C ASP A 550 -20.60 -26.78 -2.46
N GLU A 551 -21.27 -26.80 -1.30
CA GLU A 551 -22.64 -26.32 -1.17
C GLU A 551 -22.75 -24.82 -1.38
N CYS A 552 -21.82 -24.04 -0.81
CA CYS A 552 -21.79 -22.59 -0.95
C CYS A 552 -21.57 -22.19 -2.42
N LEU A 553 -20.61 -22.83 -3.10
CA LEU A 553 -20.38 -22.61 -4.52
C LEU A 553 -21.60 -23.00 -5.32
N ARG A 554 -22.22 -24.16 -5.07
CA ARG A 554 -23.39 -24.66 -5.81
C ARG A 554 -24.57 -23.70 -5.75
N GLU A 555 -24.85 -23.12 -4.58
CA GLU A 555 -25.94 -22.14 -4.42
C GLU A 555 -25.66 -20.81 -5.13
N ASN A 556 -24.39 -20.48 -5.35
CA ASN A 556 -23.95 -19.21 -5.95
C ASN A 556 -23.32 -19.38 -7.35
N ASN A 557 -23.46 -20.55 -7.99
CA ASN A 557 -22.76 -20.87 -9.25
C ASN A 557 -23.45 -20.36 -10.52
N THR A 558 -24.21 -19.27 -10.42
CA THR A 558 -25.01 -18.74 -11.54
C THR A 558 -24.22 -17.83 -12.48
N THR A 559 -22.99 -17.47 -12.11
CA THR A 559 -22.12 -16.59 -12.89
C THR A 559 -20.91 -17.38 -13.40
N PRO A 560 -20.47 -17.17 -14.66
CA PRO A 560 -19.25 -17.76 -15.18
C PRO A 560 -18.04 -17.57 -14.26
N TYR A 561 -17.17 -18.57 -14.18
CA TYR A 561 -16.07 -18.60 -13.20
C TYR A 561 -14.96 -17.58 -13.50
N LEU A 562 -14.47 -17.54 -14.74
CA LEU A 562 -13.36 -16.65 -15.09
C LEU A 562 -13.76 -15.16 -15.08
N PRO A 563 -14.99 -14.76 -15.48
CA PRO A 563 -15.46 -13.39 -15.28
C PRO A 563 -15.59 -12.97 -13.81
N ARG A 564 -15.98 -13.90 -12.90
CA ARG A 564 -15.96 -13.65 -11.45
C ARG A 564 -14.54 -13.42 -10.93
N LEU A 565 -13.57 -14.10 -11.50
CA LEU A 565 -12.17 -13.92 -11.17
C LEU A 565 -11.65 -12.57 -11.68
N ALA A 566 -11.96 -12.22 -12.94
CA ALA A 566 -11.54 -10.96 -13.56
C ALA A 566 -12.12 -9.73 -12.84
N ALA A 567 -13.40 -9.79 -12.44
CA ALA A 567 -14.10 -8.80 -11.62
C ALA A 567 -13.74 -7.34 -11.96
N PRO A 568 -13.95 -6.89 -13.21
CA PRO A 568 -13.59 -5.53 -13.60
C PRO A 568 -14.42 -4.49 -12.84
N VAL A 569 -13.86 -3.30 -12.68
CA VAL A 569 -14.44 -2.22 -11.85
C VAL A 569 -14.59 -0.92 -12.61
N THR A 570 -15.46 -0.05 -12.11
CA THR A 570 -15.83 1.21 -12.79
C THR A 570 -14.81 2.35 -12.67
N SER A 571 -13.67 2.14 -12.00
CA SER A 571 -12.69 3.23 -11.76
C SER A 571 -11.30 2.70 -11.43
N PHE A 572 -10.25 3.41 -11.85
CA PHE A 572 -8.87 3.19 -11.44
C PHE A 572 -8.68 3.36 -9.94
N ARG A 573 -9.44 4.24 -9.28
CA ARG A 573 -9.40 4.37 -7.83
C ARG A 573 -9.62 3.03 -7.13
N LYS A 574 -10.65 2.27 -7.50
CA LYS A 574 -10.91 0.93 -6.94
C LYS A 574 -9.76 -0.05 -7.19
N ILE A 575 -9.12 0.02 -8.37
CA ILE A 575 -7.94 -0.80 -8.70
C ILE A 575 -6.75 -0.38 -7.82
N ALA A 576 -6.49 0.92 -7.70
CA ALA A 576 -5.43 1.45 -6.86
C ALA A 576 -5.63 1.07 -5.38
N GLU A 577 -6.85 1.18 -4.86
CA GLU A 577 -7.20 0.76 -3.50
C GLU A 577 -6.97 -0.76 -3.32
N ALA A 578 -7.37 -1.60 -4.28
CA ALA A 578 -7.10 -3.05 -4.22
C ALA A 578 -5.60 -3.38 -4.19
N VAL A 579 -4.78 -2.65 -4.95
CA VAL A 579 -3.30 -2.78 -4.92
C VAL A 579 -2.72 -2.26 -3.60
N LEU A 580 -3.21 -1.12 -3.10
CA LEU A 580 -2.81 -0.55 -1.82
C LEU A 580 -3.15 -1.47 -0.64
N ASP A 581 -4.23 -2.22 -0.73
CA ASP A 581 -4.64 -3.16 0.32
C ASP A 581 -4.02 -4.56 0.13
N ALA A 582 -3.31 -4.78 -0.99
CA ALA A 582 -2.85 -6.09 -1.44
C ALA A 582 -3.97 -7.16 -1.46
N TRP A 583 -5.21 -6.71 -1.71
CA TRP A 583 -6.40 -7.54 -1.64
C TRP A 583 -7.01 -7.65 -3.04
N PRO A 584 -7.01 -8.83 -3.70
CA PRO A 584 -7.57 -8.98 -5.04
C PRO A 584 -9.07 -8.63 -5.14
N LEU A 585 -9.51 -8.30 -6.36
CA LEU A 585 -10.92 -8.08 -6.69
C LEU A 585 -11.68 -9.37 -7.04
N ALA A 586 -10.97 -10.48 -7.20
CA ALA A 586 -11.49 -11.81 -7.51
C ALA A 586 -12.63 -12.22 -6.58
N GLN A 587 -13.83 -12.52 -7.14
CA GLN A 587 -15.05 -12.83 -6.38
C GLN A 587 -15.29 -14.34 -6.25
N THR A 588 -14.32 -15.07 -5.73
CA THR A 588 -14.34 -16.56 -5.71
C THR A 588 -14.34 -17.16 -4.32
N LYS A 589 -14.26 -16.35 -3.25
CA LYS A 589 -14.35 -16.85 -1.88
C LYS A 589 -15.80 -17.11 -1.49
N CYS A 590 -16.03 -18.33 -1.03
CA CYS A 590 -17.27 -18.73 -0.38
C CYS A 590 -17.21 -18.41 1.13
N SER A 591 -18.25 -17.77 1.63
CA SER A 591 -18.43 -17.47 3.05
C SER A 591 -19.87 -17.72 3.50
N GLY A 592 -20.09 -17.83 4.81
CA GLY A 592 -21.38 -18.21 5.39
C GLY A 592 -21.45 -19.69 5.78
N ASP A 593 -22.50 -20.04 6.52
CA ASP A 593 -22.74 -21.41 7.00
C ASP A 593 -24.07 -22.00 6.50
N GLY A 594 -24.79 -21.24 5.66
CA GLY A 594 -26.10 -21.62 5.10
C GLY A 594 -27.22 -21.70 6.14
N LYS A 595 -26.95 -21.35 7.41
CA LYS A 595 -27.89 -21.48 8.53
C LYS A 595 -28.18 -20.14 9.18
N GLN A 596 -27.18 -19.56 9.83
CA GLN A 596 -27.27 -18.26 10.49
C GLN A 596 -26.78 -17.14 9.57
N ILE A 597 -25.82 -17.46 8.71
CA ILE A 597 -25.25 -16.54 7.74
C ILE A 597 -25.45 -17.18 6.36
N PRO A 598 -26.21 -16.54 5.45
CA PRO A 598 -26.44 -17.07 4.12
C PRO A 598 -25.11 -17.25 3.39
N PHE A 599 -25.05 -18.25 2.51
CA PHE A 599 -23.89 -18.45 1.65
C PHE A 599 -23.73 -17.27 0.69
N VAL A 600 -22.55 -16.66 0.67
CA VAL A 600 -22.25 -15.52 -0.21
C VAL A 600 -20.88 -15.70 -0.85
N LEU A 601 -20.81 -15.39 -2.15
CA LEU A 601 -19.55 -15.18 -2.84
C LEU A 601 -19.02 -13.78 -2.59
N GLY A 602 -17.74 -13.68 -2.29
CA GLY A 602 -17.05 -12.41 -2.08
C GLY A 602 -15.60 -12.46 -2.54
N ARG A 603 -14.90 -11.36 -2.22
CA ARG A 603 -13.48 -11.19 -2.52
C ARG A 603 -12.63 -12.28 -1.85
N LEU A 604 -11.65 -12.80 -2.60
CA LEU A 604 -10.66 -13.77 -2.12
C LEU A 604 -9.92 -13.31 -0.87
#